data_AF-A0A9Q8ZSM8-F1
#
_entry.id   AF-A0A9Q8ZSM8-F1
#
_cell.length_a   1.000
_cell.length_b   1.000
_cell.length_c   1.000
_cell.angle_alpha   90.00
_cell.angle_beta   90.00
_cell.angle_gamma   90.00
#
_symmetry.space_group_name_H-M   'P 1'
#
loop_
_entity.id
_entity.type
_entity.pdbx_description
1 polymer ?
#
loop_
_entity_poly.entity_id
_entity_poly.type
_entity_poly.pdbx_seq_one_letter_code
_entity_poly.pdbx_strand_id
1 'polypeptide(L)'
;MSLILEIIGIIILLNTIAAIVTVFRQPRNIAATWAWFLVLVFVPVIGFFIYAFFGRRLPKNRMLLLSGSTKKQVSALIRRQKRQLGKVTPEENTNYKILNRAQGMIEMFMNTATAPLLGNNKVDVYTNGNDFIKQLFADIENAKSSIHIEFYTFYADKIGTQTLNLLTQKAQEGVEVRVIYDAWGSMGTNEKFFRPLIEAGGKAYPFLHNRFNLIDMRVNFRDHHKVVTIDGEYGYIGGMNIGDQYMGWKKKFGNWYDCMMRVHGLGVQGLQSRFILDWNATASNDKIDPNEKEAIKKYYPDTHTDGNAAMQIVASDPISSMEQIKMGYIKLIGMAHHSIKIMTPYLIPDESVLDALKIAVKSGVRVEIMTPSMPDHAFVYRATQYYTEQLTKLGIKVYAYNNGFLHAKTMVIDDELVSIGSANLDYRSFELNFECNAFVYDKDLANRMEAIYEAAIAESTLQTHQIFVNESWWLNFKQHFSRLLSPLL
;
A
#
# COMPACT_ATOMS: atom_id res chain seq x y z
N MET A 1 -40.95 39.19 1.53
CA MET A 1 -40.44 38.36 2.65
C MET A 1 -41.01 36.93 2.59
N SER A 2 -42.33 36.74 2.50
CA SER A 2 -42.97 35.38 2.41
C SER A 2 -42.42 34.53 1.27
N LEU A 3 -42.40 35.07 0.05
CA LEU A 3 -41.93 34.33 -1.13
C LEU A 3 -40.47 33.85 -1.01
N ILE A 4 -39.59 34.67 -0.42
CA ILE A 4 -38.17 34.30 -0.23
C ILE A 4 -38.04 33.17 0.79
N LEU A 5 -38.80 33.24 1.90
CA LEU A 5 -38.81 32.19 2.92
C LEU A 5 -39.42 30.88 2.39
N GLU A 6 -40.46 30.96 1.56
CA GLU A 6 -41.04 29.80 0.88
C GLU A 6 -40.04 29.15 -0.08
N ILE A 7 -39.34 29.95 -0.89
CA ILE A 7 -38.30 29.45 -1.79
C ILE A 7 -37.17 28.78 -0.99
N ILE A 8 -36.69 29.39 0.09
CA ILE A 8 -35.66 28.80 0.96
C ILE A 8 -36.17 27.48 1.57
N GLY A 9 -37.42 27.44 2.04
CA GLY A 9 -38.04 26.23 2.58
C GLY A 9 -38.11 25.09 1.56
N ILE A 10 -38.52 25.39 0.33
CA ILE A 10 -38.54 24.41 -0.78
C ILE A 10 -37.13 23.92 -1.09
N ILE A 11 -36.13 24.80 -1.15
CA ILE A 11 -34.73 24.42 -1.38
C ILE A 11 -34.23 23.47 -0.28
N ILE A 12 -34.49 23.77 0.99
CA ILE A 12 -34.08 22.93 2.12
C ILE A 12 -34.79 21.57 2.07
N LEU A 13 -36.09 21.54 1.76
CA LEU A 13 -36.85 20.30 1.62
C LEU A 13 -36.29 19.41 0.51
N LEU A 14 -36.09 19.96 -0.68
CA LEU A 14 -35.52 19.25 -1.82
C LEU A 14 -34.09 18.77 -1.53
N ASN A 15 -33.26 19.61 -0.90
CA ASN A 15 -31.91 19.26 -0.48
C ASN A 15 -31.92 18.10 0.52
N THR A 16 -32.83 18.10 1.49
CA THR A 16 -32.94 17.04 2.51
C THR A 16 -33.39 15.71 1.89
N ILE A 17 -34.38 15.73 1.00
CA ILE A 17 -34.79 14.53 0.25
C ILE A 17 -33.61 14.00 -0.58
N ALA A 18 -32.90 14.87 -1.29
CA ALA A 18 -31.71 14.49 -2.05
C ALA A 18 -30.60 13.92 -1.14
N ALA A 19 -30.42 14.45 0.08
CA ALA A 19 -29.43 13.99 1.04
C ALA A 19 -29.72 12.55 1.50
N ILE A 20 -30.99 12.28 1.86
CA ILE A 20 -31.46 10.93 2.21
C ILE A 20 -31.19 9.97 1.04
N VAL A 21 -31.69 10.30 -0.15
CA VAL A 21 -31.51 9.44 -1.33
C VAL A 21 -30.02 9.19 -1.60
N THR A 22 -29.17 10.19 -1.46
CA THR A 22 -27.74 10.10 -1.73
C THR A 22 -27.01 9.17 -0.76
N VAL A 23 -27.29 9.31 0.54
CA VAL A 23 -26.62 8.55 1.60
C VAL A 23 -27.07 7.08 1.60
N PHE A 24 -28.35 6.81 1.33
CA PHE A 24 -28.88 5.45 1.28
C PHE A 24 -28.65 4.73 -0.06
N ARG A 25 -28.19 5.41 -1.11
CA ARG A 25 -27.92 4.81 -2.42
C ARG A 25 -26.79 3.78 -2.40
N GLN A 26 -25.81 3.92 -1.50
CA GLN A 26 -24.67 3.02 -1.42
C GLN A 26 -24.41 2.62 0.03
N PRO A 27 -24.26 1.31 0.33
CA PRO A 27 -23.94 0.87 1.68
C PRO A 27 -22.56 1.39 2.10
N ARG A 28 -22.48 1.91 3.33
CA ARG A 28 -21.27 2.40 4.01
C ARG A 28 -21.34 1.97 5.47
N ASN A 29 -20.25 2.15 6.21
CA ASN A 29 -20.34 2.09 7.66
C ASN A 29 -21.31 3.17 8.18
N ILE A 30 -21.92 2.89 9.33
CA ILE A 30 -22.98 3.72 9.90
C ILE A 30 -22.43 5.12 10.24
N ALA A 31 -21.20 5.20 10.73
CA ALA A 31 -20.54 6.46 11.06
C ALA A 31 -20.37 7.38 9.83
N ALA A 32 -19.85 6.88 8.70
CA ALA A 32 -19.72 7.71 7.49
C ALA A 32 -21.09 8.05 6.88
N THR A 33 -22.08 7.17 7.02
CA THR A 33 -23.48 7.43 6.61
C THR A 33 -24.01 8.67 7.33
N TRP A 34 -23.88 8.70 8.66
CA TRP A 34 -24.27 9.85 9.47
C TRP A 34 -23.43 11.09 9.16
N ALA A 35 -22.11 10.97 9.04
CA ALA A 35 -21.25 12.11 8.74
C ALA A 35 -21.65 12.80 7.42
N TRP A 36 -21.86 12.02 6.35
CA TRP A 36 -22.30 12.58 5.08
C TRP A 36 -23.72 13.11 5.12
N PHE A 37 -24.62 12.44 5.84
CA PHE A 37 -25.98 12.95 6.05
C PHE A 37 -25.97 14.32 6.73
N LEU A 38 -25.20 14.48 7.80
CA LEU A 38 -25.05 15.75 8.52
C LEU A 38 -24.46 16.84 7.61
N VAL A 39 -23.39 16.55 6.87
CA VAL A 39 -22.79 17.53 5.93
C VAL A 39 -23.81 17.98 4.87
N LEU A 40 -24.57 17.04 4.30
CA LEU A 40 -25.54 17.34 3.24
C LEU A 40 -26.75 18.12 3.77
N VAL A 41 -27.17 17.88 5.02
CA VAL A 41 -28.32 18.56 5.64
C VAL A 41 -27.94 19.93 6.19
N PHE A 42 -26.83 20.05 6.92
CA PHE A 42 -26.42 21.29 7.59
C PHE A 42 -25.69 22.27 6.69
N VAL A 43 -25.20 21.82 5.54
CA VAL A 43 -24.59 22.68 4.52
C VAL A 43 -25.33 22.49 3.19
N PRO A 44 -26.57 23.02 3.03
CA PRO A 44 -27.37 22.80 1.83
C PRO A 44 -26.64 23.28 0.57
N VAL A 45 -26.83 22.57 -0.54
CA VAL A 45 -26.19 22.81 -1.85
C VAL A 45 -24.66 22.60 -1.82
N ILE A 46 -23.92 23.33 -0.97
CA ILE A 46 -22.45 23.23 -0.85
C ILE A 46 -22.03 21.84 -0.38
N GLY A 47 -22.77 21.22 0.53
CA GLY A 47 -22.52 19.86 1.01
C GLY A 47 -22.51 18.82 -0.11
N PHE A 48 -23.30 19.02 -1.17
CA PHE A 48 -23.28 18.14 -2.35
C PHE A 48 -22.01 18.32 -3.18
N PHE A 49 -21.47 19.53 -3.27
CA PHE A 49 -20.14 19.74 -3.87
C PHE A 49 -19.07 19.03 -3.02
N ILE A 50 -19.08 19.19 -1.70
CA ILE A 50 -18.13 18.51 -0.81
C ILE A 50 -18.27 16.97 -0.96
N TYR A 51 -19.49 16.44 -0.94
CA TYR A 51 -19.76 15.02 -1.15
C TYR A 51 -19.30 14.53 -2.53
N ALA A 52 -19.42 15.34 -3.57
CA ALA A 52 -18.96 14.96 -4.90
C ALA A 52 -17.44 14.71 -4.96
N PHE A 53 -16.65 15.53 -4.25
CA PHE A 53 -15.18 15.41 -4.19
C PHE A 53 -14.66 14.37 -3.21
N PHE A 54 -15.30 14.24 -2.04
CA PHE A 54 -14.79 13.41 -0.93
C PHE A 54 -15.72 12.24 -0.58
N GLY A 55 -17.01 12.38 -0.82
CA GLY A 55 -18.00 11.40 -0.40
C GLY A 55 -18.25 10.30 -1.41
N ARG A 56 -18.01 10.47 -2.71
CA ARG A 56 -18.42 9.50 -3.75
C ARG A 56 -17.53 8.25 -3.77
N ARG A 57 -18.10 7.03 -3.82
CA ARG A 57 -17.35 5.76 -4.03
C ARG A 57 -17.10 5.43 -5.50
N LEU A 58 -16.05 4.67 -5.79
CA LEU A 58 -15.76 4.18 -7.15
C LEU A 58 -16.88 3.26 -7.66
N PRO A 59 -17.28 3.36 -8.94
CA PRO A 59 -18.24 2.43 -9.54
C PRO A 59 -17.66 1.01 -9.63
N LYS A 60 -18.39 0.00 -9.13
CA LYS A 60 -17.96 -1.42 -9.14
C LYS A 60 -17.67 -1.98 -10.54
N ASN A 61 -18.32 -1.43 -11.58
CA ASN A 61 -18.33 -2.02 -12.93
C ASN A 61 -16.98 -1.89 -13.69
N ARG A 62 -16.07 -1.00 -13.30
CA ARG A 62 -14.79 -0.80 -14.02
C ARG A 62 -13.76 -1.92 -13.77
N MET A 63 -13.72 -2.52 -12.57
CA MET A 63 -12.74 -3.58 -12.24
C MET A 63 -13.31 -5.00 -12.34
N LEU A 64 -14.63 -5.19 -12.22
CA LEU A 64 -15.28 -6.50 -12.36
C LEU A 64 -15.04 -7.15 -13.74
N LEU A 65 -14.84 -6.34 -14.79
CA LEU A 65 -14.55 -6.81 -16.15
C LEU A 65 -13.09 -7.31 -16.34
N LEU A 66 -12.21 -7.04 -15.38
CA LEU A 66 -10.77 -7.37 -15.44
C LEU A 66 -10.40 -8.61 -14.60
N SER A 67 -11.26 -9.01 -13.67
CA SER A 67 -11.05 -10.18 -12.81
C SER A 67 -11.18 -11.51 -13.57
N GLY A 68 -11.92 -11.56 -14.68
CA GLY A 68 -12.22 -12.80 -15.41
C GLY A 68 -11.02 -13.45 -16.12
N SER A 69 -10.20 -12.66 -16.82
CA SER A 69 -9.03 -13.15 -17.55
C SER A 69 -7.85 -13.47 -16.61
N THR A 70 -7.63 -12.64 -15.59
CA THR A 70 -6.55 -12.84 -14.60
C THR A 70 -6.81 -14.03 -13.67
N LYS A 71 -8.08 -14.31 -13.30
CA LYS A 71 -8.44 -15.54 -12.56
C LYS A 71 -8.00 -16.82 -13.28
N LYS A 72 -8.03 -16.83 -14.63
CA LYS A 72 -7.62 -18.01 -15.42
C LYS A 72 -6.09 -18.24 -15.40
N GLN A 73 -5.30 -17.17 -15.33
CA GLN A 73 -3.84 -17.27 -15.22
C GLN A 73 -3.39 -17.55 -13.81
N VAL A 74 -3.96 -16.86 -12.83
CA VAL A 74 -3.67 -17.19 -11.44
C VAL A 74 -4.06 -18.63 -11.16
N SER A 75 -5.19 -19.13 -11.66
CA SER A 75 -5.51 -20.56 -11.56
C SER A 75 -4.55 -21.48 -12.32
N ALA A 76 -3.93 -21.03 -13.42
CA ALA A 76 -2.86 -21.78 -14.10
C ALA A 76 -1.55 -21.79 -13.31
N LEU A 77 -1.15 -20.67 -12.71
CA LEU A 77 -0.02 -20.55 -11.79
C LEU A 77 -0.24 -21.44 -10.55
N ILE A 78 -1.43 -21.37 -9.93
CA ILE A 78 -1.84 -22.23 -8.82
C ILE A 78 -1.76 -23.71 -9.21
N ARG A 79 -2.20 -24.09 -10.42
CA ARG A 79 -2.14 -25.48 -10.89
C ARG A 79 -0.69 -25.95 -11.15
N ARG A 80 0.17 -25.07 -11.67
CA ARG A 80 1.61 -25.33 -11.83
C ARG A 80 2.29 -25.49 -10.47
N GLN A 81 1.94 -24.64 -9.51
CA GLN A 81 2.44 -24.65 -8.15
C GLN A 81 2.03 -25.91 -7.37
N LYS A 82 0.76 -26.36 -7.46
CA LYS A 82 0.32 -27.64 -6.85
C LYS A 82 1.17 -28.83 -7.34
N ARG A 83 1.66 -28.80 -8.58
CA ARG A 83 2.55 -29.83 -9.14
C ARG A 83 3.99 -29.73 -8.64
N GLN A 84 4.44 -28.54 -8.21
CA GLN A 84 5.80 -28.29 -7.72
C GLN A 84 5.92 -28.45 -6.19
N LEU A 85 4.91 -28.01 -5.42
CA LEU A 85 4.85 -28.20 -3.97
C LEU A 85 4.81 -29.68 -3.56
N GLY A 86 4.26 -30.57 -4.40
CA GLY A 86 4.28 -32.02 -4.17
C GLY A 86 5.65 -32.68 -4.24
N LYS A 87 6.74 -31.91 -4.42
CA LYS A 87 8.12 -32.41 -4.54
C LYS A 87 9.08 -31.95 -3.43
N VAL A 88 8.64 -31.14 -2.48
CA VAL A 88 9.49 -30.68 -1.36
C VAL A 88 9.43 -31.70 -0.23
N THR A 89 10.57 -32.27 0.15
CA THR A 89 10.69 -33.20 1.28
C THR A 89 10.46 -32.46 2.61
N PRO A 90 9.48 -32.88 3.44
CA PRO A 90 9.01 -32.14 4.63
C PRO A 90 9.99 -31.93 5.80
N GLU A 91 11.08 -32.69 5.92
CA GLU A 91 11.58 -33.01 7.26
C GLU A 91 12.66 -32.08 7.86
N GLU A 92 13.33 -31.22 7.08
CA GLU A 92 14.43 -30.37 7.62
C GLU A 92 14.34 -28.88 7.31
N ASN A 93 13.39 -28.42 6.50
CA ASN A 93 13.31 -26.99 6.15
C ASN A 93 12.47 -26.20 7.17
N THR A 94 13.09 -25.29 7.91
CA THR A 94 12.41 -24.41 8.89
C THR A 94 11.23 -23.64 8.27
N ASN A 95 11.36 -23.19 7.02
CA ASN A 95 10.29 -22.48 6.32
C ASN A 95 9.08 -23.39 6.05
N TYR A 96 9.27 -24.71 5.89
CA TYR A 96 8.14 -25.65 5.74
C TYR A 96 7.27 -25.70 7.01
N LYS A 97 7.87 -25.67 8.20
CA LYS A 97 7.12 -25.61 9.47
C LYS A 97 6.36 -24.29 9.63
N ILE A 98 6.95 -23.18 9.15
CA ILE A 98 6.27 -21.87 9.11
C ILE A 98 5.05 -21.95 8.19
N LEU A 99 5.22 -22.49 6.97
CA LEU A 99 4.14 -22.65 6.00
C LEU A 99 2.98 -23.51 6.53
N ASN A 100 3.26 -24.61 7.23
CA ASN A 100 2.22 -25.45 7.83
C ASN A 100 1.40 -24.69 8.88
N ARG A 101 2.05 -23.93 9.76
CA ARG A 101 1.35 -23.09 10.75
C ARG A 101 0.55 -21.96 10.06
N ALA A 102 1.07 -21.44 8.96
CA ALA A 102 0.45 -20.39 8.16
C ALA A 102 -0.62 -20.88 7.17
N GLN A 103 -0.93 -22.18 7.10
CA GLN A 103 -1.81 -22.74 6.07
C GLN A 103 -3.17 -22.01 5.98
N GLY A 104 -3.81 -21.74 7.12
CA GLY A 104 -5.09 -21.02 7.13
C GLY A 104 -5.00 -19.58 6.59
N MET A 105 -3.86 -18.91 6.78
CA MET A 105 -3.60 -17.58 6.20
C MET A 105 -3.35 -17.67 4.70
N ILE A 106 -2.58 -18.67 4.26
CA ILE A 106 -2.31 -18.93 2.85
C ILE A 106 -3.61 -19.17 2.09
N GLU A 107 -4.48 -20.03 2.63
CA GLU A 107 -5.80 -20.32 2.07
C GLU A 107 -6.73 -19.09 2.08
N MET A 108 -6.70 -18.28 3.14
CA MET A 108 -7.46 -17.03 3.21
C MET A 108 -7.07 -16.09 2.06
N PHE A 109 -5.78 -15.84 1.84
CA PHE A 109 -5.32 -14.99 0.74
C PHE A 109 -5.60 -15.58 -0.64
N MET A 110 -5.51 -16.89 -0.78
CA MET A 110 -5.92 -17.58 -2.00
C MET A 110 -7.39 -17.33 -2.33
N ASN A 111 -8.27 -17.39 -1.33
CA ASN A 111 -9.71 -17.25 -1.51
C ASN A 111 -10.19 -15.79 -1.63
N THR A 112 -9.48 -14.85 -1.00
CA THR A 112 -9.92 -13.45 -0.87
C THR A 112 -9.17 -12.49 -1.79
N ALA A 113 -7.89 -12.76 -2.05
CA ALA A 113 -7.02 -11.93 -2.88
C ALA A 113 -6.63 -12.62 -4.19
N THR A 114 -6.97 -13.91 -4.38
CA THR A 114 -6.44 -14.71 -5.50
C THR A 114 -4.91 -14.64 -5.52
N ALA A 115 -4.28 -14.72 -4.34
CA ALA A 115 -2.83 -14.58 -4.20
C ALA A 115 -2.17 -15.96 -4.02
N PRO A 116 -1.52 -16.54 -5.04
CA PRO A 116 -0.81 -17.82 -4.93
C PRO A 116 0.40 -17.73 -4.03
N LEU A 117 0.75 -18.84 -3.38
CA LEU A 117 2.00 -18.95 -2.63
C LEU A 117 3.17 -19.16 -3.60
N LEU A 118 4.00 -18.13 -3.75
CA LEU A 118 5.11 -18.11 -4.69
C LEU A 118 6.38 -18.48 -3.92
N GLY A 119 6.89 -19.69 -4.15
CA GLY A 119 8.10 -20.20 -3.49
C GLY A 119 9.40 -19.85 -4.23
N ASN A 120 10.52 -20.29 -3.66
CA ASN A 120 11.86 -20.23 -4.26
C ASN A 120 12.28 -18.81 -4.69
N ASN A 121 12.20 -17.88 -3.75
CA ASN A 121 12.60 -16.49 -3.97
C ASN A 121 13.87 -16.15 -3.21
N LYS A 122 14.75 -15.42 -3.88
CA LYS A 122 15.81 -14.66 -3.24
C LYS A 122 15.31 -13.25 -2.96
N VAL A 123 15.55 -12.78 -1.73
CA VAL A 123 14.99 -11.53 -1.21
C VAL A 123 16.08 -10.67 -0.58
N ASP A 124 16.20 -9.45 -1.10
CA ASP A 124 17.06 -8.40 -0.56
C ASP A 124 16.19 -7.24 -0.07
N VAL A 125 16.64 -6.54 0.98
CA VAL A 125 15.92 -5.42 1.59
C VAL A 125 16.81 -4.19 1.62
N TYR A 126 16.26 -3.06 1.21
CA TYR A 126 16.90 -1.75 1.22
C TYR A 126 16.18 -0.83 2.20
N THR A 127 16.93 -0.28 3.16
CA THR A 127 16.40 0.63 4.19
C THR A 127 16.71 2.11 3.93
N ASN A 128 17.49 2.41 2.88
CA ASN A 128 17.82 3.76 2.45
C ASN A 128 17.66 3.91 0.94
N GLY A 129 17.38 5.15 0.51
CA GLY A 129 17.10 5.45 -0.89
C GLY A 129 18.30 5.30 -1.82
N ASN A 130 19.52 5.57 -1.34
CA ASN A 130 20.72 5.52 -2.17
C ASN A 130 20.99 4.09 -2.66
N ASP A 131 20.96 3.11 -1.76
CA ASP A 131 21.18 1.70 -2.11
C ASP A 131 20.04 1.14 -2.97
N PHE A 132 18.80 1.51 -2.65
CA PHE A 132 17.63 1.14 -3.46
C PHE A 132 17.75 1.66 -4.90
N ILE A 133 17.95 2.96 -5.09
CA ILE A 133 18.02 3.56 -6.43
C ILE A 133 19.22 3.02 -7.21
N LYS A 134 20.37 2.82 -6.54
CA LYS A 134 21.54 2.21 -7.17
C LYS A 134 21.23 0.81 -7.71
N GLN A 135 20.59 -0.05 -6.91
CA GLN A 135 20.24 -1.39 -7.37
C GLN A 135 19.15 -1.35 -8.45
N LEU A 136 18.12 -0.51 -8.29
CA LEU A 136 17.06 -0.36 -9.28
C LEU A 136 17.62 0.06 -10.64
N PHE A 137 18.54 1.02 -10.67
CA PHE A 137 19.18 1.47 -11.91
C PHE A 137 20.02 0.36 -12.53
N ALA A 138 20.79 -0.39 -11.73
CA ALA A 138 21.55 -1.52 -12.22
C ALA A 138 20.66 -2.60 -12.87
N ASP A 139 19.50 -2.91 -12.28
CA ASP A 139 18.56 -3.87 -12.87
C ASP A 139 17.91 -3.32 -14.16
N ILE A 140 17.55 -2.03 -14.19
CA ILE A 140 16.98 -1.38 -15.39
C ILE A 140 18.00 -1.34 -16.53
N GLU A 141 19.26 -0.99 -16.27
CA GLU A 141 20.34 -0.98 -17.25
C GLU A 141 20.50 -2.37 -17.90
N ASN A 142 20.41 -3.42 -17.08
CA ASN A 142 20.55 -4.80 -17.54
C ASN A 142 19.30 -5.36 -18.22
N ALA A 143 18.14 -4.70 -18.12
CA ALA A 143 16.89 -5.17 -18.69
C ALA A 143 16.99 -5.46 -20.20
N LYS A 144 16.39 -6.56 -20.64
CA LYS A 144 16.47 -7.05 -22.03
C LYS A 144 15.13 -7.14 -22.75
N SER A 145 14.01 -7.16 -22.03
CA SER A 145 12.71 -7.49 -22.60
C SER A 145 11.59 -6.53 -22.18
N SER A 146 11.42 -6.26 -20.89
CA SER A 146 10.38 -5.37 -20.38
C SER A 146 10.72 -4.74 -19.05
N ILE A 147 10.25 -3.51 -18.86
CA ILE A 147 10.27 -2.80 -17.60
C ILE A 147 8.85 -2.27 -17.36
N HIS A 148 8.25 -2.68 -16.25
CA HIS A 148 6.95 -2.20 -15.81
C HIS A 148 7.07 -1.54 -14.45
N ILE A 149 6.61 -0.31 -14.35
CA ILE A 149 6.74 0.53 -13.17
C ILE A 149 5.39 1.12 -12.80
N GLU A 150 5.04 1.03 -11.53
CA GLU A 150 3.85 1.63 -10.92
C GLU A 150 4.24 2.28 -9.59
N PHE A 151 4.07 3.60 -9.48
CA PHE A 151 4.36 4.35 -8.27
C PHE A 151 3.27 5.39 -7.98
N TYR A 152 2.87 5.48 -6.72
CA TYR A 152 2.11 6.64 -6.22
C TYR A 152 2.81 7.96 -6.56
N THR A 153 4.10 8.06 -6.25
CA THR A 153 4.88 9.27 -6.47
C THR A 153 6.05 8.99 -7.40
N PHE A 154 6.04 9.72 -8.51
CA PHE A 154 7.15 9.85 -9.45
C PHE A 154 7.41 11.33 -9.65
N TYR A 155 8.35 11.92 -8.91
CA TYR A 155 8.59 13.37 -9.00
C TYR A 155 9.46 13.75 -10.19
N ALA A 156 9.21 14.94 -10.74
CA ALA A 156 10.06 15.56 -11.75
C ALA A 156 11.28 16.26 -11.11
N ASP A 157 12.02 15.54 -10.29
CA ASP A 157 13.25 15.99 -9.62
C ASP A 157 14.47 15.22 -10.15
N LYS A 158 15.63 15.32 -9.48
CA LYS A 158 16.87 14.77 -10.03
C LYS A 158 16.80 13.24 -10.19
N ILE A 159 16.36 12.51 -9.17
CA ILE A 159 16.19 11.05 -9.24
C ILE A 159 15.11 10.67 -10.26
N GLY A 160 13.98 11.38 -10.29
CA GLY A 160 12.95 11.09 -11.27
C GLY A 160 13.38 11.35 -12.71
N THR A 161 14.12 12.42 -12.99
CA THR A 161 14.69 12.69 -14.33
C THR A 161 15.72 11.64 -14.71
N GLN A 162 16.59 11.21 -13.80
CA GLN A 162 17.53 10.11 -14.06
C GLN A 162 16.80 8.80 -14.39
N THR A 163 15.76 8.47 -13.62
CA THR A 163 14.91 7.31 -13.86
C THR A 163 14.26 7.40 -15.24
N LEU A 164 13.64 8.53 -15.59
CA LEU A 164 13.02 8.75 -16.90
C LEU A 164 14.03 8.60 -18.05
N ASN A 165 15.22 9.19 -17.91
CA ASN A 165 16.24 9.13 -18.96
C ASN A 165 16.68 7.69 -19.21
N LEU A 166 16.92 6.93 -18.14
CA LEU A 166 17.30 5.53 -18.24
C LEU A 166 16.19 4.69 -18.88
N LEU A 167 14.94 4.88 -18.45
CA LEU A 167 13.78 4.24 -19.08
C LEU A 167 13.64 4.59 -20.57
N THR A 168 13.88 5.85 -20.93
CA THR A 168 13.86 6.32 -22.32
C THR A 168 14.95 5.64 -23.15
N GLN A 169 16.16 5.53 -22.61
CA GLN A 169 17.25 4.80 -23.25
C GLN A 169 16.87 3.33 -23.50
N LYS A 170 16.32 2.65 -22.48
CA LYS A 170 15.89 1.24 -22.63
C LYS A 170 14.79 1.08 -23.68
N ALA A 171 13.84 2.03 -23.75
CA ALA A 171 12.84 2.04 -24.82
C ALA A 171 13.45 2.19 -26.21
N GLN A 172 14.46 3.06 -26.38
CA GLN A 172 15.21 3.20 -27.65
C GLN A 172 16.00 1.94 -28.02
N GLU A 173 16.47 1.19 -27.04
CA GLU A 173 17.12 -0.13 -27.21
C GLU A 173 16.12 -1.25 -27.56
N GLY A 174 14.80 -0.96 -27.62
CA GLY A 174 13.74 -1.91 -27.94
C GLY A 174 13.17 -2.67 -26.74
N VAL A 175 13.57 -2.30 -25.51
CA VAL A 175 12.95 -2.84 -24.29
C VAL A 175 11.56 -2.23 -24.14
N GLU A 176 10.57 -3.04 -23.83
CA GLU A 176 9.20 -2.54 -23.63
C GLU A 176 9.07 -1.85 -22.27
N VAL A 177 8.78 -0.55 -22.26
CA VAL A 177 8.67 0.22 -21.03
C VAL A 177 7.25 0.70 -20.82
N ARG A 178 6.67 0.37 -19.66
CA ARG A 178 5.35 0.85 -19.22
C ARG A 178 5.41 1.48 -17.83
N VAL A 179 4.83 2.67 -17.71
CA VAL A 179 4.78 3.45 -16.47
C VAL A 179 3.34 3.79 -16.11
N ILE A 180 2.95 3.47 -14.87
CA ILE A 180 1.75 3.96 -14.22
C ILE A 180 2.19 4.91 -13.10
N TYR A 181 1.50 6.05 -12.98
CA TYR A 181 1.75 7.01 -11.91
C TYR A 181 0.46 7.62 -11.37
N ASP A 182 0.39 7.93 -10.07
CA ASP A 182 -0.73 8.70 -9.54
C ASP A 182 -0.56 10.19 -9.85
N ALA A 183 -1.54 10.80 -10.50
CA ALA A 183 -1.47 12.21 -10.91
C ALA A 183 -1.44 13.21 -9.74
N TRP A 184 -1.96 12.84 -8.57
CA TRP A 184 -1.89 13.67 -7.36
C TRP A 184 -0.65 13.35 -6.53
N GLY A 185 -0.30 12.07 -6.38
CA GLY A 185 0.94 11.68 -5.69
C GLY A 185 2.19 12.21 -6.39
N SER A 186 2.12 12.39 -7.71
CA SER A 186 3.18 12.88 -8.58
C SER A 186 2.98 14.33 -9.03
N MET A 187 2.46 15.21 -8.17
CA MET A 187 2.28 16.64 -8.49
C MET A 187 3.54 17.23 -9.16
N GLY A 188 3.36 17.85 -10.32
CA GLY A 188 4.45 18.37 -11.17
C GLY A 188 4.84 17.44 -12.32
N THR A 189 4.48 16.16 -12.25
CA THR A 189 4.69 15.17 -13.30
C THR A 189 3.41 14.98 -14.10
N ASN A 190 3.51 15.13 -15.43
CA ASN A 190 2.39 14.94 -16.35
C ASN A 190 2.89 14.31 -17.66
N GLU A 191 1.99 14.14 -18.63
CA GLU A 191 2.33 13.57 -19.94
C GLU A 191 3.52 14.27 -20.61
N LYS A 192 3.73 15.59 -20.40
CA LYS A 192 4.89 16.31 -20.95
C LYS A 192 6.20 15.86 -20.33
N PHE A 193 6.23 15.51 -19.04
CA PHE A 193 7.42 14.97 -18.39
C PHE A 193 7.82 13.64 -19.04
N PHE A 194 6.85 12.76 -19.28
CA PHE A 194 7.08 11.46 -19.91
C PHE A 194 7.21 11.49 -21.44
N ARG A 195 7.12 12.67 -22.08
CA ARG A 195 7.16 12.78 -23.55
C ARG A 195 8.40 12.13 -24.19
N PRO A 196 9.64 12.30 -23.66
CA PRO A 196 10.81 11.62 -24.23
C PRO A 196 10.67 10.09 -24.26
N LEU A 197 10.10 9.51 -23.19
CA LEU A 197 9.84 8.07 -23.12
C LEU A 197 8.78 7.64 -24.14
N ILE A 198 7.71 8.43 -24.29
CA ILE A 198 6.62 8.15 -25.23
C ILE A 198 7.14 8.21 -26.68
N GLU A 199 7.95 9.22 -27.00
CA GLU A 199 8.58 9.37 -28.33
C GLU A 199 9.57 8.23 -28.63
N ALA A 200 10.19 7.66 -27.60
CA ALA A 200 11.04 6.47 -27.71
C ALA A 200 10.26 5.14 -27.83
N GLY A 201 8.93 5.16 -27.85
CA GLY A 201 8.07 3.98 -27.96
C GLY A 201 7.65 3.38 -26.61
N GLY A 202 8.06 3.97 -25.49
CA GLY A 202 7.55 3.63 -24.16
C GLY A 202 6.14 4.15 -23.94
N LYS A 203 5.52 3.76 -22.83
CA LYS A 203 4.14 4.13 -22.49
C LYS A 203 4.05 4.63 -21.05
N ALA A 204 3.36 5.74 -20.83
CA ALA A 204 3.13 6.28 -19.50
C ALA A 204 1.69 6.76 -19.35
N TYR A 205 0.98 6.29 -18.32
CA TYR A 205 -0.40 6.68 -18.07
C TYR A 205 -0.65 7.07 -16.61
N PRO A 206 -1.41 8.16 -16.38
CA PRO A 206 -1.90 8.47 -15.04
C PRO A 206 -2.96 7.44 -14.61
N PHE A 207 -2.79 6.86 -13.41
CA PHE A 207 -3.63 5.79 -12.89
C PHE A 207 -5.13 6.13 -12.90
N LEU A 208 -5.94 5.24 -13.47
CA LEU A 208 -7.41 5.36 -13.60
C LEU A 208 -7.91 6.73 -14.10
N HIS A 209 -7.08 7.50 -14.78
CA HIS A 209 -7.45 8.83 -15.25
C HIS A 209 -8.42 8.72 -16.43
N ASN A 210 -9.56 9.41 -16.32
CA ASN A 210 -10.52 9.44 -17.42
C ASN A 210 -10.28 10.71 -18.24
N ARG A 211 -9.75 10.57 -19.46
CA ARG A 211 -9.49 11.69 -20.39
C ARG A 211 -10.74 12.54 -20.68
N PHE A 212 -11.95 12.05 -20.39
CA PHE A 212 -13.22 12.73 -20.63
C PHE A 212 -13.81 13.49 -19.42
N ASN A 213 -13.17 13.46 -18.24
CA ASN A 213 -13.63 14.23 -17.07
C ASN A 213 -12.67 15.39 -16.80
N LEU A 214 -13.09 16.62 -17.14
CA LEU A 214 -12.34 17.86 -16.87
C LEU A 214 -12.14 18.14 -15.36
N ILE A 215 -12.92 17.49 -14.49
CA ILE A 215 -12.82 17.61 -13.03
C ILE A 215 -12.72 16.19 -12.45
N ASP A 216 -11.52 15.80 -12.01
CA ASP A 216 -11.32 14.53 -11.32
C ASP A 216 -11.75 14.65 -9.86
N MET A 217 -13.05 14.48 -9.60
CA MET A 217 -13.65 14.55 -8.25
C MET A 217 -13.33 13.31 -7.38
N ARG A 218 -12.29 12.53 -7.69
CA ARG A 218 -11.94 11.29 -6.99
C ARG A 218 -10.75 11.49 -6.05
N VAL A 219 -10.87 12.42 -5.10
CA VAL A 219 -9.77 12.78 -4.20
C VAL A 219 -9.31 11.59 -3.33
N ASN A 220 -10.25 10.69 -3.04
CA ASN A 220 -10.09 9.63 -2.07
C ASN A 220 -9.62 8.28 -2.61
N PHE A 221 -9.39 8.13 -3.91
CA PHE A 221 -8.92 6.86 -4.47
C PHE A 221 -7.57 7.07 -5.15
N ARG A 222 -6.52 6.60 -4.50
CA ARG A 222 -5.14 6.81 -4.92
C ARG A 222 -4.45 5.49 -5.17
N ASP A 223 -3.68 5.45 -6.25
CA ASP A 223 -2.72 4.38 -6.47
C ASP A 223 -1.60 4.55 -5.46
N HIS A 224 -1.62 3.76 -4.39
CA HIS A 224 -0.56 3.77 -3.41
C HIS A 224 0.43 2.63 -3.64
N HIS A 225 0.41 1.96 -4.80
CA HIS A 225 1.40 0.94 -5.14
C HIS A 225 2.79 1.53 -5.37
N LYS A 226 3.80 0.69 -5.16
CA LYS A 226 5.22 0.90 -5.51
C LYS A 226 5.75 -0.43 -6.02
N VAL A 227 5.37 -0.77 -7.23
CA VAL A 227 5.66 -2.06 -7.86
C VAL A 227 6.52 -1.84 -9.08
N VAL A 228 7.61 -2.58 -9.15
CA VAL A 228 8.44 -2.64 -10.36
C VAL A 228 8.60 -4.10 -10.74
N THR A 229 8.55 -4.40 -12.04
CA THR A 229 8.96 -5.69 -12.58
C THR A 229 9.84 -5.49 -13.81
N ILE A 230 10.95 -6.22 -13.85
CA ILE A 230 11.98 -6.12 -14.89
C ILE A 230 12.19 -7.53 -15.44
N ASP A 231 11.95 -7.69 -16.74
CA ASP A 231 12.04 -8.94 -17.49
C ASP A 231 11.19 -10.11 -16.94
N GLY A 232 10.26 -9.83 -16.03
CA GLY A 232 9.55 -10.87 -15.27
C GLY A 232 10.44 -11.66 -14.31
N GLU A 233 11.71 -11.26 -14.14
CA GLU A 233 12.73 -11.94 -13.35
C GLU A 233 13.03 -11.21 -12.02
N TYR A 234 13.11 -9.89 -12.06
CA TYR A 234 13.33 -9.04 -10.89
C TYR A 234 12.10 -8.20 -10.60
N GLY A 235 11.79 -8.03 -9.32
CA GLY A 235 10.68 -7.19 -8.88
C GLY A 235 10.97 -6.42 -7.61
N TYR A 236 10.25 -5.32 -7.43
CA TYR A 236 10.37 -4.46 -6.25
C TYR A 236 9.00 -4.19 -5.65
N ILE A 237 8.93 -4.18 -4.32
CA ILE A 237 7.73 -3.82 -3.56
C ILE A 237 8.11 -3.24 -2.19
N GLY A 238 7.45 -2.16 -1.78
CA GLY A 238 7.73 -1.51 -0.50
C GLY A 238 7.13 -0.12 -0.38
N GLY A 239 7.71 0.72 0.47
CA GLY A 239 7.21 2.07 0.75
C GLY A 239 7.87 3.19 -0.05
N MET A 240 9.08 2.96 -0.60
CA MET A 240 9.87 3.99 -1.28
C MET A 240 9.28 4.38 -2.64
N ASN A 241 9.19 5.69 -2.87
CA ASN A 241 8.78 6.30 -4.13
C ASN A 241 9.99 6.74 -4.98
N ILE A 242 9.75 7.22 -6.20
CA ILE A 242 10.79 7.85 -7.03
C ILE A 242 10.83 9.36 -6.74
N GLY A 243 11.87 9.79 -6.02
CA GLY A 243 12.13 11.20 -5.74
C GLY A 243 13.32 11.46 -4.82
N ASP A 244 13.80 12.70 -4.80
CA ASP A 244 14.99 13.16 -4.07
C ASP A 244 14.86 13.06 -2.54
N GLN A 245 13.63 12.90 -2.02
CA GLN A 245 13.36 12.85 -0.58
C GLN A 245 14.07 11.70 0.15
N TYR A 246 14.35 10.60 -0.55
CA TYR A 246 15.06 9.45 0.02
C TYR A 246 16.58 9.58 -0.01
N MET A 247 17.12 10.65 -0.59
CA MET A 247 18.57 10.81 -0.81
C MET A 247 19.28 11.50 0.36
N GLY A 248 18.54 12.06 1.33
CA GLY A 248 19.10 12.81 2.46
C GLY A 248 19.66 14.19 2.09
N TRP A 249 19.48 14.67 0.85
CA TRP A 249 20.04 15.95 0.39
C TRP A 249 19.35 17.17 0.99
N LYS A 250 18.07 17.05 1.36
CA LYS A 250 17.27 18.15 1.91
C LYS A 250 17.12 17.99 3.41
N LYS A 251 17.65 18.95 4.19
CA LYS A 251 17.53 18.99 5.66
C LYS A 251 16.08 18.87 6.16
N LYS A 252 15.10 19.39 5.40
CA LYS A 252 13.67 19.28 5.72
C LYS A 252 13.21 17.83 5.90
N PHE A 253 13.73 16.92 5.07
CA PHE A 253 13.34 15.51 5.06
C PHE A 253 14.21 14.65 5.98
N GLY A 254 15.41 15.13 6.32
CA GLY A 254 16.37 14.36 7.11
C GLY A 254 16.74 13.05 6.42
N ASN A 255 17.03 12.01 7.21
CA ASN A 255 17.12 10.65 6.71
C ASN A 255 15.70 10.07 6.59
N TRP A 256 15.19 9.99 5.36
CA TRP A 256 13.87 9.42 5.09
C TRP A 256 13.97 7.90 5.13
N TYR A 257 13.59 7.32 6.26
CA TYR A 257 13.78 5.91 6.57
C TYR A 257 12.58 5.11 6.06
N ASP A 258 12.80 4.23 5.10
CA ASP A 258 11.73 3.44 4.47
C ASP A 258 12.27 2.05 4.12
N CYS A 259 11.43 1.16 3.63
CA CYS A 259 11.81 -0.21 3.28
C CYS A 259 11.35 -0.54 1.85
N MET A 260 12.28 -1.04 1.04
CA MET A 260 11.99 -1.59 -0.28
C MET A 260 12.57 -2.99 -0.39
N MET A 261 11.73 -3.95 -0.76
CA MET A 261 12.12 -5.34 -0.97
C MET A 261 12.35 -5.60 -2.46
N ARG A 262 13.52 -6.14 -2.80
CA ARG A 262 13.82 -6.69 -4.12
C ARG A 262 13.61 -8.20 -4.09
N VAL A 263 12.90 -8.70 -5.09
CA VAL A 263 12.55 -10.10 -5.26
C VAL A 263 13.16 -10.60 -6.56
N HIS A 264 13.85 -11.73 -6.50
CA HIS A 264 14.24 -12.51 -7.66
C HIS A 264 13.63 -13.91 -7.49
N GLY A 265 12.77 -14.33 -8.42
CA GLY A 265 12.06 -15.61 -8.37
C GLY A 265 10.56 -15.52 -8.64
N LEU A 266 9.82 -16.57 -8.28
CA LEU A 266 8.39 -16.70 -8.62
C LEU A 266 7.52 -15.57 -8.03
N GLY A 267 7.94 -14.91 -6.96
CA GLY A 267 7.28 -13.76 -6.34
C GLY A 267 7.06 -12.62 -7.32
N VAL A 268 7.96 -12.46 -8.30
CA VAL A 268 7.84 -11.46 -9.37
C VAL A 268 6.60 -11.69 -10.23
N GLN A 269 6.14 -12.94 -10.38
CA GLN A 269 4.90 -13.25 -11.11
C GLN A 269 3.66 -12.66 -10.43
N GLY A 270 3.66 -12.59 -9.10
CA GLY A 270 2.61 -11.93 -8.32
C GLY A 270 2.59 -10.42 -8.56
N LEU A 271 3.77 -9.79 -8.51
CA LEU A 271 3.95 -8.36 -8.80
C LEU A 271 3.55 -8.02 -10.24
N GLN A 272 3.96 -8.86 -11.20
CA GLN A 272 3.65 -8.70 -12.61
C GLN A 272 2.15 -8.85 -12.90
N SER A 273 1.48 -9.80 -12.22
CA SER A 273 0.03 -9.97 -12.32
C SER A 273 -0.71 -8.75 -11.77
N ARG A 274 -0.23 -8.19 -10.65
CA ARG A 274 -0.78 -6.95 -10.07
C ARG A 274 -0.64 -5.78 -11.04
N PHE A 275 0.56 -5.55 -11.56
CA PHE A 275 0.80 -4.49 -12.55
C PHE A 275 -0.11 -4.63 -13.78
N ILE A 276 -0.26 -5.83 -14.34
CA ILE A 276 -1.10 -6.03 -15.54
C ILE A 276 -2.58 -5.73 -15.24
N LEU A 277 -3.07 -6.06 -14.04
CA LEU A 277 -4.43 -5.71 -13.63
C LEU A 277 -4.64 -4.19 -13.59
N ASP A 278 -3.69 -3.46 -13.00
CA ASP A 278 -3.75 -1.99 -12.89
C ASP A 278 -3.56 -1.31 -14.26
N TRP A 279 -2.66 -1.85 -15.09
CA TRP A 279 -2.46 -1.43 -16.47
C TRP A 279 -3.74 -1.57 -17.27
N ASN A 280 -4.39 -2.75 -17.24
CA ASN A 280 -5.60 -2.98 -18.01
C ASN A 280 -6.81 -2.17 -17.50
N ALA A 281 -6.79 -1.76 -16.24
CA ALA A 281 -7.78 -0.85 -15.65
C ALA A 281 -7.55 0.61 -16.06
N THR A 282 -6.28 1.00 -16.24
CA THR A 282 -5.86 2.37 -16.55
C THR A 282 -5.83 2.62 -18.06
N ALA A 283 -5.16 1.78 -18.82
CA ALA A 283 -4.95 1.88 -20.27
C ALA A 283 -5.99 1.06 -21.04
N SER A 284 -7.27 1.47 -20.99
CA SER A 284 -8.39 0.68 -21.55
C SER A 284 -8.27 0.37 -23.04
N ASN A 285 -7.51 1.17 -23.80
CA ASN A 285 -7.30 1.02 -25.24
C ASN A 285 -5.98 0.31 -25.58
N ASP A 286 -5.18 -0.06 -24.59
CA ASP A 286 -3.87 -0.69 -24.75
C ASP A 286 -3.72 -1.83 -23.73
N LYS A 287 -4.69 -2.73 -23.73
CA LYS A 287 -4.74 -3.84 -22.78
C LYS A 287 -3.73 -4.91 -23.15
N ILE A 288 -3.10 -5.47 -22.13
CA ILE A 288 -2.30 -6.68 -22.20
C ILE A 288 -3.26 -7.87 -22.06
N ASP A 289 -3.37 -8.72 -23.06
CA ASP A 289 -3.94 -10.06 -22.85
C ASP A 289 -2.84 -10.96 -22.29
N PRO A 290 -2.87 -11.30 -21.00
CA PRO A 290 -1.76 -12.03 -20.42
C PRO A 290 -1.83 -13.53 -20.72
N ASN A 291 -2.83 -13.98 -21.51
CA ASN A 291 -2.94 -15.35 -22.03
C ASN A 291 -2.25 -15.51 -23.39
N GLU A 292 -1.82 -14.42 -24.02
CA GLU A 292 -1.05 -14.50 -25.26
C GLU A 292 0.28 -15.20 -25.00
N LYS A 293 0.68 -16.10 -25.90
CA LYS A 293 1.87 -16.95 -25.73
C LYS A 293 3.15 -16.11 -25.55
N GLU A 294 3.27 -15.01 -26.29
CA GLU A 294 4.40 -14.09 -26.18
C GLU A 294 4.40 -13.35 -24.83
N ALA A 295 3.23 -12.91 -24.35
CA ALA A 295 3.10 -12.31 -23.03
C ALA A 295 3.46 -13.29 -21.91
N ILE A 296 3.08 -14.57 -22.01
CA ILE A 296 3.44 -15.60 -21.03
C ILE A 296 4.96 -15.78 -20.98
N LYS A 297 5.61 -15.97 -22.13
CA LYS A 297 7.06 -16.20 -22.20
C LYS A 297 7.84 -15.00 -21.67
N LYS A 298 7.36 -13.79 -21.94
CA LYS A 298 8.03 -12.54 -21.61
C LYS A 298 7.84 -12.12 -20.15
N TYR A 299 6.60 -12.17 -19.65
CA TYR A 299 6.28 -11.64 -18.32
C TYR A 299 6.31 -12.70 -17.22
N TYR A 300 6.27 -13.99 -17.59
CA TYR A 300 6.29 -15.11 -16.65
C TYR A 300 7.37 -16.12 -17.05
N PRO A 301 8.64 -15.71 -17.15
CA PRO A 301 9.72 -16.61 -17.49
C PRO A 301 9.87 -17.73 -16.45
N ASP A 302 10.50 -18.81 -16.87
CA ASP A 302 10.88 -19.90 -15.97
C ASP A 302 12.12 -19.46 -15.18
N THR A 303 11.88 -18.83 -14.03
CA THR A 303 12.94 -18.36 -13.14
C THR A 303 13.36 -19.47 -12.18
N HIS A 304 14.66 -19.74 -12.12
CA HIS A 304 15.27 -20.66 -11.16
C HIS A 304 16.17 -19.86 -10.23
N THR A 305 15.90 -19.89 -8.92
CA THR A 305 16.74 -19.26 -7.91
C THR A 305 17.14 -20.25 -6.83
N ASP A 306 18.23 -19.94 -6.13
CA ASP A 306 18.72 -20.64 -4.95
C ASP A 306 18.07 -20.15 -3.65
N GLY A 307 17.11 -19.22 -3.74
CA GLY A 307 16.41 -18.69 -2.58
C GLY A 307 15.31 -19.62 -2.08
N ASN A 308 14.99 -19.53 -0.78
CA ASN A 308 14.03 -20.41 -0.10
C ASN A 308 12.80 -19.66 0.44
N ALA A 309 12.69 -18.35 0.19
CA ALA A 309 11.58 -17.56 0.70
C ALA A 309 10.30 -17.86 -0.08
N ALA A 310 9.22 -18.16 0.63
CA ALA A 310 7.89 -18.27 0.07
C ALA A 310 7.10 -16.98 0.39
N MET A 311 6.28 -16.50 -0.54
CA MET A 311 5.52 -15.27 -0.33
C MET A 311 4.18 -15.24 -1.07
N GLN A 312 3.28 -14.38 -0.63
CA GLN A 312 2.05 -14.02 -1.33
C GLN A 312 2.04 -12.51 -1.56
N ILE A 313 1.82 -12.09 -2.81
CA ILE A 313 1.59 -10.69 -3.16
C ILE A 313 0.09 -10.43 -3.04
N VAL A 314 -0.28 -9.58 -2.09
CA VAL A 314 -1.67 -9.30 -1.72
C VAL A 314 -1.95 -7.83 -1.95
N ALA A 315 -2.96 -7.55 -2.76
CA ALA A 315 -3.42 -6.19 -3.01
C ALA A 315 -4.79 -5.95 -2.37
N SER A 316 -5.01 -4.75 -1.87
CA SER A 316 -6.31 -4.24 -1.43
C SER A 316 -6.71 -3.05 -2.29
N ASP A 317 -8.01 -2.90 -2.51
CA ASP A 317 -8.57 -1.81 -3.27
C ASP A 317 -9.89 -1.33 -2.64
N PRO A 318 -10.27 -0.07 -2.86
CA PRO A 318 -11.50 0.53 -2.30
C PRO A 318 -12.81 -0.02 -2.90
N ILE A 319 -12.73 -0.98 -3.83
CA ILE A 319 -13.90 -1.61 -4.47
C ILE A 319 -14.24 -2.94 -3.80
N SER A 320 -13.22 -3.68 -3.38
CA SER A 320 -13.31 -4.90 -2.60
C SER A 320 -13.99 -4.64 -1.26
N SER A 321 -14.91 -5.53 -0.86
CA SER A 321 -15.51 -5.48 0.48
C SER A 321 -14.70 -6.22 1.54
N MET A 322 -13.57 -6.82 1.16
CA MET A 322 -12.84 -7.76 2.01
C MET A 322 -11.62 -7.15 2.70
N GLU A 323 -11.12 -5.99 2.26
CA GLU A 323 -9.98 -5.29 2.90
C GLU A 323 -8.80 -6.25 3.15
N GLN A 324 -8.31 -6.88 2.08
CA GLN A 324 -7.46 -8.08 2.14
C GLN A 324 -6.19 -7.93 2.97
N ILE A 325 -5.52 -6.78 2.90
CA ILE A 325 -4.31 -6.49 3.68
C ILE A 325 -4.66 -6.34 5.15
N LYS A 326 -5.79 -5.71 5.49
CA LYS A 326 -6.27 -5.60 6.87
C LYS A 326 -6.57 -6.98 7.46
N MET A 327 -7.27 -7.84 6.71
CA MET A 327 -7.46 -9.24 7.12
C MET A 327 -6.12 -9.95 7.34
N GLY A 328 -5.14 -9.70 6.46
CA GLY A 328 -3.77 -10.17 6.59
C GLY A 328 -3.11 -9.76 7.90
N TYR A 329 -3.17 -8.46 8.24
CA TYR A 329 -2.62 -7.93 9.49
C TYR A 329 -3.31 -8.50 10.72
N ILE A 330 -4.64 -8.58 10.74
CA ILE A 330 -5.39 -9.20 11.85
C ILE A 330 -5.00 -10.67 12.00
N LYS A 331 -4.85 -11.40 10.89
CA LYS A 331 -4.45 -12.81 10.89
C LYS A 331 -3.02 -12.97 11.42
N LEU A 332 -2.08 -12.14 10.99
CA LEU A 332 -0.70 -12.11 11.51
C LEU A 332 -0.66 -11.85 13.01
N ILE A 333 -1.33 -10.78 13.48
CA ILE A 333 -1.40 -10.42 14.89
C ILE A 333 -2.00 -11.57 15.72
N GLY A 334 -3.10 -12.15 15.25
CA GLY A 334 -3.77 -13.26 15.94
C GLY A 334 -3.02 -14.59 15.90
N MET A 335 -1.98 -14.71 15.06
CA MET A 335 -1.10 -15.88 14.99
C MET A 335 0.18 -15.73 15.82
N ALA A 336 0.46 -14.54 16.35
CA ALA A 336 1.67 -14.28 17.10
C ALA A 336 1.67 -15.01 18.46
N HIS A 337 2.82 -15.61 18.80
CA HIS A 337 3.06 -16.36 20.02
C HIS A 337 4.09 -15.69 20.94
N HIS A 338 5.01 -14.89 20.37
CA HIS A 338 6.17 -14.36 21.07
C HIS A 338 6.36 -12.85 20.87
N SER A 339 6.32 -12.39 19.62
CA SER A 339 6.63 -10.99 19.28
C SER A 339 5.87 -10.47 18.06
N ILE A 340 5.54 -9.18 18.11
CA ILE A 340 5.03 -8.39 16.99
C ILE A 340 5.86 -7.12 16.94
N LYS A 341 6.54 -6.87 15.82
CA LYS A 341 7.29 -5.63 15.57
C LYS A 341 6.74 -4.91 14.36
N ILE A 342 6.32 -3.66 14.52
CA ILE A 342 5.66 -2.87 13.46
C ILE A 342 6.42 -1.56 13.24
N MET A 343 6.70 -1.22 11.98
CA MET A 343 7.04 0.15 11.57
C MET A 343 5.91 0.70 10.72
N THR A 344 5.43 1.90 11.04
CA THR A 344 4.39 2.58 10.24
C THR A 344 4.55 4.10 10.37
N PRO A 345 4.46 4.88 9.27
CA PRO A 345 4.44 6.34 9.38
C PRO A 345 3.19 6.85 10.10
N TYR A 346 2.07 6.16 9.91
CA TYR A 346 0.77 6.56 10.43
C TYR A 346 0.19 5.42 11.26
N LEU A 347 -0.05 5.70 12.53
CA LEU A 347 -0.59 4.74 13.50
C LEU A 347 -2.00 5.18 13.88
N ILE A 348 -2.96 4.83 13.04
CA ILE A 348 -4.38 5.16 13.20
C ILE A 348 -5.19 3.86 12.99
N PRO A 349 -4.90 2.79 13.76
CA PRO A 349 -5.51 1.50 13.53
C PRO A 349 -7.02 1.58 13.74
N ASP A 350 -7.76 0.88 12.88
CA ASP A 350 -9.20 0.73 13.10
C ASP A 350 -9.50 -0.12 14.33
N GLU A 351 -10.77 -0.20 14.70
CA GLU A 351 -11.22 -0.93 15.87
C GLU A 351 -10.83 -2.41 15.81
N SER A 352 -10.87 -3.03 14.63
CA SER A 352 -10.57 -4.44 14.45
C SER A 352 -9.07 -4.77 14.63
N VAL A 353 -8.19 -3.92 14.10
CA VAL A 353 -6.73 -4.05 14.31
C VAL A 353 -6.37 -3.72 15.75
N LEU A 354 -6.99 -2.68 16.33
CA LEU A 354 -6.78 -2.32 17.73
C LEU A 354 -7.18 -3.45 18.68
N ASP A 355 -8.30 -4.12 18.44
CA ASP A 355 -8.74 -5.26 19.24
C ASP A 355 -7.83 -6.48 19.05
N ALA A 356 -7.34 -6.74 17.84
CA ALA A 356 -6.33 -7.78 17.61
C ALA A 356 -5.05 -7.51 18.42
N LEU A 357 -4.54 -6.27 18.41
CA LEU A 357 -3.36 -5.87 19.20
C LEU A 357 -3.62 -6.01 20.71
N LYS A 358 -4.80 -5.62 21.20
CA LYS A 358 -5.20 -5.81 22.60
C LYS A 358 -5.16 -7.30 22.98
N ILE A 359 -5.74 -8.15 22.14
CA ILE A 359 -5.77 -9.61 22.38
C ILE A 359 -4.35 -10.17 22.44
N ALA A 360 -3.49 -9.83 21.48
CA ALA A 360 -2.10 -10.30 21.47
C ALA A 360 -1.34 -9.93 22.75
N VAL A 361 -1.39 -8.65 23.16
CA VAL A 361 -0.73 -8.18 24.38
C VAL A 361 -1.28 -8.86 25.63
N LYS A 362 -2.60 -9.02 25.73
CA LYS A 362 -3.24 -9.73 26.85
C LYS A 362 -3.00 -11.24 26.84
N SER A 363 -2.56 -11.78 25.72
CA SER A 363 -2.12 -13.17 25.58
C SER A 363 -0.63 -13.36 25.90
N GLY A 364 0.07 -12.29 26.32
CA GLY A 364 1.48 -12.32 26.70
C GLY A 364 2.46 -12.11 25.54
N VAL A 365 1.96 -11.78 24.34
CA VAL A 365 2.80 -11.46 23.19
C VAL A 365 3.44 -10.09 23.38
N ARG A 366 4.75 -9.97 23.10
CA ARG A 366 5.45 -8.68 23.15
C ARG A 366 5.14 -7.90 21.89
N VAL A 367 4.56 -6.71 22.05
CA VAL A 367 4.20 -5.86 20.90
C VAL A 367 4.98 -4.57 20.96
N GLU A 368 5.69 -4.27 19.88
CA GLU A 368 6.54 -3.10 19.72
C GLU A 368 6.21 -2.39 18.39
N ILE A 369 5.95 -1.09 18.45
CA ILE A 369 5.55 -0.28 17.29
C ILE A 369 6.49 0.92 17.18
N MET A 370 6.94 1.24 15.97
CA MET A 370 7.77 2.40 15.69
C MET A 370 7.04 3.36 14.76
N THR A 371 7.02 4.64 15.15
CA THR A 371 6.38 5.75 14.42
C THR A 371 7.37 6.91 14.26
N PRO A 372 7.16 7.84 13.32
CA PRO A 372 8.00 9.02 13.18
C PRO A 372 7.86 9.97 14.39
N SER A 373 8.96 10.62 14.79
CA SER A 373 8.97 11.68 15.81
C SER A 373 8.56 13.07 15.31
N MET A 374 8.38 13.22 14.00
CA MET A 374 8.08 14.51 13.36
C MET A 374 6.92 14.39 12.37
N PRO A 375 6.08 15.45 12.24
CA PRO A 375 4.96 15.44 11.31
C PRO A 375 5.40 15.74 9.88
N ASP A 376 4.84 15.01 8.92
CA ASP A 376 4.69 15.43 7.52
C ASP A 376 3.29 16.01 7.26
N HIS A 377 2.28 15.48 7.95
CA HIS A 377 0.90 15.95 7.97
C HIS A 377 0.42 16.21 9.42
N ALA A 378 0.02 17.44 9.70
CA ALA A 378 -0.26 17.89 11.07
C ALA A 378 -1.38 17.09 11.77
N PHE A 379 -2.52 16.87 11.11
CA PHE A 379 -3.64 16.13 11.70
C PHE A 379 -3.34 14.63 11.87
N VAL A 380 -2.68 14.02 10.88
CA VAL A 380 -2.26 12.61 10.92
C VAL A 380 -1.30 12.36 12.08
N TYR A 381 -0.33 13.26 12.27
CA TYR A 381 0.60 13.16 13.39
C TYR A 381 -0.09 13.27 14.76
N ARG A 382 -1.04 14.20 14.92
CA ARG A 382 -1.81 14.32 16.17
C ARG A 382 -2.73 13.14 16.43
N ALA A 383 -3.33 12.56 15.40
CA ALA A 383 -4.08 11.31 15.52
C ALA A 383 -3.14 10.15 15.93
N THR A 384 -1.98 10.04 15.29
CA THR A 384 -0.94 9.05 15.65
C THR A 384 -0.53 9.16 17.13
N GLN A 385 -0.34 10.38 17.65
CA GLN A 385 -0.06 10.59 19.08
C GLN A 385 -1.21 10.11 19.97
N TYR A 386 -2.47 10.38 19.60
CA TYR A 386 -3.64 9.87 20.33
C TYR A 386 -3.61 8.34 20.44
N TYR A 387 -3.44 7.62 19.32
CA TYR A 387 -3.42 6.16 19.35
C TYR A 387 -2.17 5.63 20.06
N THR A 388 -1.04 6.32 19.97
CA THR A 388 0.17 5.98 20.74
C THR A 388 -0.11 6.00 22.24
N GLU A 389 -0.78 7.03 22.76
CA GLU A 389 -1.19 7.07 24.17
C GLU A 389 -2.07 5.86 24.54
N GLN A 390 -3.05 5.52 23.70
CA GLN A 390 -3.95 4.39 23.95
C GLN A 390 -3.19 3.04 23.96
N LEU A 391 -2.27 2.85 23.02
CA LEU A 391 -1.49 1.61 22.90
C LEU A 391 -0.48 1.46 24.06
N THR A 392 0.17 2.54 24.46
CA THR A 392 1.10 2.52 25.61
C THR A 392 0.37 2.18 26.92
N LYS A 393 -0.88 2.65 27.12
CA LYS A 393 -1.74 2.23 28.25
C LYS A 393 -2.02 0.73 28.27
N LEU A 394 -2.02 0.06 27.11
CA LEU A 394 -2.26 -1.38 27.01
C LEU A 394 -1.04 -2.23 27.35
N GLY A 395 0.15 -1.62 27.44
CA GLY A 395 1.43 -2.30 27.63
C GLY A 395 2.22 -2.52 26.33
N ILE A 396 1.78 -1.92 25.23
CA ILE A 396 2.52 -1.93 23.95
C ILE A 396 3.66 -0.92 24.05
N LYS A 397 4.88 -1.32 23.67
CA LYS A 397 5.97 -0.35 23.55
C LYS A 397 5.85 0.40 22.24
N VAL A 398 5.82 1.71 22.30
CA VAL A 398 5.83 2.54 21.09
C VAL A 398 7.11 3.39 21.10
N TYR A 399 7.85 3.37 20.00
CA TYR A 399 9.08 4.12 19.81
C TYR A 399 8.87 5.22 18.77
N ALA A 400 9.27 6.45 19.10
CA ALA A 400 9.31 7.56 18.14
C ALA A 400 10.72 7.65 17.54
N TYR A 401 10.85 7.41 16.25
CA TYR A 401 12.12 7.44 15.51
C TYR A 401 12.62 8.87 15.32
N ASN A 402 13.82 9.19 15.81
CA ASN A 402 14.35 10.56 15.88
C ASN A 402 15.30 10.92 14.73
N ASN A 403 15.85 9.93 14.03
CA ASN A 403 16.83 10.16 12.96
C ASN A 403 16.14 10.39 11.59
N GLY A 404 15.23 11.36 11.53
CA GLY A 404 14.47 11.72 10.32
C GLY A 404 13.05 11.17 10.30
N PHE A 405 12.47 11.05 9.10
CA PHE A 405 11.07 10.63 8.95
C PHE A 405 10.99 9.13 8.66
N LEU A 406 10.34 8.39 9.55
CA LEU A 406 10.05 6.96 9.38
C LEU A 406 8.81 6.77 8.51
N HIS A 407 9.01 6.19 7.33
CA HIS A 407 8.00 5.91 6.33
C HIS A 407 7.93 4.42 5.97
N ALA A 408 8.65 3.54 6.66
CA ALA A 408 8.55 2.09 6.45
C ALA A 408 7.15 1.57 6.85
N LYS A 409 6.63 0.58 6.10
CA LYS A 409 5.40 -0.16 6.40
C LYS A 409 5.74 -1.64 6.51
N THR A 410 6.18 -2.03 7.68
CA THR A 410 6.68 -3.38 7.92
C THR A 410 6.08 -3.99 9.16
N MET A 411 5.81 -5.29 9.12
CA MET A 411 5.36 -6.06 10.27
C MET A 411 6.17 -7.36 10.32
N VAL A 412 6.74 -7.70 11.48
CA VAL A 412 7.45 -8.95 11.73
C VAL A 412 6.76 -9.69 12.88
N ILE A 413 6.47 -10.98 12.68
CA ILE A 413 5.84 -11.86 13.67
C ILE A 413 6.76 -13.02 14.00
N ASP A 414 7.02 -13.23 15.29
CA ASP A 414 7.70 -14.39 15.87
C ASP A 414 9.01 -14.82 15.17
N ASP A 415 9.81 -13.88 14.67
CA ASP A 415 11.03 -14.19 13.89
C ASP A 415 10.78 -15.07 12.64
N GLU A 416 9.56 -15.08 12.09
CA GLU A 416 9.17 -16.06 11.05
C GLU A 416 8.36 -15.49 9.89
N LEU A 417 7.50 -14.51 10.15
CA LEU A 417 6.61 -13.93 9.14
C LEU A 417 6.93 -12.46 8.97
N VAL A 418 6.93 -12.01 7.72
CA VAL A 418 7.21 -10.60 7.38
C VAL A 418 6.15 -10.07 6.44
N SER A 419 5.64 -8.87 6.70
CA SER A 419 4.93 -8.07 5.71
C SER A 419 5.74 -6.83 5.36
N ILE A 420 5.94 -6.57 4.07
CA ILE A 420 6.54 -5.35 3.53
C ILE A 420 5.67 -4.88 2.37
N GLY A 421 5.35 -3.59 2.32
CA GLY A 421 4.56 -3.05 1.23
C GLY A 421 4.26 -1.57 1.38
N SER A 422 3.13 -1.17 0.83
CA SER A 422 2.70 0.23 0.79
C SER A 422 1.69 0.60 1.87
N ALA A 423 0.97 -0.38 2.44
CA ALA A 423 -0.15 -0.14 3.35
C ALA A 423 0.29 0.32 4.74
N ASN A 424 -0.14 1.52 5.13
CA ASN A 424 0.00 2.03 6.49
C ASN A 424 -0.94 1.29 7.45
N LEU A 425 -0.75 1.50 8.76
CA LEU A 425 -1.67 1.04 9.79
C LEU A 425 -2.73 2.11 10.08
N ASP A 426 -3.48 2.52 9.05
CA ASP A 426 -4.53 3.55 9.11
C ASP A 426 -5.81 3.17 8.34
N TYR A 427 -6.90 3.92 8.57
CA TYR A 427 -8.18 3.69 7.90
C TYR A 427 -8.06 3.87 6.39
N ARG A 428 -7.30 4.88 5.93
CA ARG A 428 -7.21 5.20 4.52
C ARG A 428 -6.53 4.10 3.69
N SER A 429 -5.44 3.51 4.16
CA SER A 429 -4.79 2.37 3.51
C SER A 429 -5.70 1.13 3.50
N PHE A 430 -6.55 0.93 4.53
CA PHE A 430 -7.46 -0.21 4.55
C PHE A 430 -8.69 -0.05 3.66
N GLU A 431 -9.30 1.14 3.60
CA GLU A 431 -10.60 1.34 2.96
C GLU A 431 -10.56 2.10 1.63
N LEU A 432 -9.58 2.99 1.43
CA LEU A 432 -9.66 4.04 0.40
C LEU A 432 -8.55 3.95 -0.65
N ASN A 433 -7.33 3.56 -0.27
CA ASN A 433 -6.21 3.46 -1.19
C ASN A 433 -6.15 2.10 -1.90
N PHE A 434 -5.54 2.10 -3.07
CA PHE A 434 -5.02 0.87 -3.68
C PHE A 434 -3.66 0.58 -3.05
N GLU A 435 -3.53 -0.55 -2.38
CA GLU A 435 -2.34 -0.92 -1.63
C GLU A 435 -1.87 -2.31 -2.03
N CYS A 436 -0.55 -2.55 -1.95
CA CYS A 436 0.04 -3.84 -2.27
C CYS A 436 1.13 -4.19 -1.26
N ASN A 437 1.05 -5.38 -0.68
CA ASN A 437 2.01 -5.91 0.27
C ASN A 437 2.49 -7.31 -0.16
N ALA A 438 3.74 -7.60 0.12
CA ALA A 438 4.24 -8.96 0.16
C ALA A 438 4.13 -9.50 1.58
N PHE A 439 3.55 -10.69 1.72
CA PHE A 439 3.55 -11.48 2.94
C PHE A 439 4.51 -12.65 2.74
N VAL A 440 5.62 -12.66 3.49
CA VAL A 440 6.74 -13.57 3.31
C VAL A 440 6.84 -14.52 4.52
N TYR A 441 7.02 -15.80 4.21
CA TYR A 441 7.12 -16.92 5.14
C TYR A 441 8.57 -17.41 5.15
N ASP A 442 9.45 -16.66 5.80
CA ASP A 442 10.90 -16.88 5.74
C ASP A 442 11.60 -16.40 7.01
N LYS A 443 12.21 -17.35 7.73
CA LYS A 443 12.89 -17.08 9.00
C LYS A 443 14.09 -16.15 8.85
N ASP A 444 14.89 -16.33 7.80
CA ASP A 444 16.12 -15.55 7.62
C ASP A 444 15.82 -14.09 7.29
N LEU A 445 14.80 -13.84 6.47
CA LEU A 445 14.28 -12.50 6.24
C LEU A 445 13.71 -11.88 7.53
N ALA A 446 12.92 -12.64 8.31
CA ALA A 446 12.37 -12.13 9.56
C ALA A 446 13.48 -11.73 10.55
N ASN A 447 14.51 -12.55 10.73
CA ASN A 447 15.68 -12.22 11.55
C ASN A 447 16.41 -10.96 11.06
N ARG A 448 16.56 -10.79 9.73
CA ARG A 448 17.15 -9.56 9.16
C ARG A 448 16.29 -8.33 9.46
N MET A 449 14.98 -8.44 9.34
CA MET A 449 14.05 -7.36 9.64
C MET A 449 13.97 -7.04 11.14
N GLU A 450 14.10 -8.05 12.00
CA GLU A 450 14.26 -7.89 13.45
C GLU A 450 15.51 -7.08 13.78
N ALA A 451 16.65 -7.44 13.18
CA ALA A 451 17.91 -6.72 13.37
C ALA A 451 17.83 -5.25 12.88
N ILE A 452 17.15 -5.02 11.74
CA ILE A 452 16.86 -3.68 11.23
C ILE A 452 16.01 -2.88 12.22
N TYR A 453 15.01 -3.51 12.85
CA TYR A 453 14.17 -2.88 13.87
C TYR A 453 14.96 -2.53 15.12
N GLU A 454 15.72 -3.48 15.67
CA GLU A 454 16.55 -3.28 16.87
C GLU A 454 17.59 -2.18 16.65
N ALA A 455 18.24 -2.12 15.49
CA ALA A 455 19.15 -1.05 15.15
C ALA A 455 18.47 0.33 15.15
N ALA A 456 17.22 0.42 14.68
CA ALA A 456 16.45 1.65 14.69
C ALA A 456 15.99 2.09 16.09
N ILE A 457 15.91 1.18 17.07
CA ILE A 457 15.59 1.53 18.47
C ILE A 457 16.66 2.46 19.05
N ALA A 458 17.94 2.28 18.70
CA ALA A 458 19.03 3.12 19.18
C ALA A 458 18.85 4.61 18.81
N GLU A 459 18.14 4.87 17.71
CA GLU A 459 17.81 6.21 17.21
C GLU A 459 16.39 6.65 17.61
N SER A 460 15.76 5.98 18.56
CA SER A 460 14.35 6.18 18.91
C SER A 460 14.13 6.54 20.39
N THR A 461 13.05 7.27 20.64
CA THR A 461 12.58 7.62 22.00
C THR A 461 11.41 6.72 22.37
N LEU A 462 11.52 5.94 23.44
CA LEU A 462 10.40 5.18 23.98
C LEU A 462 9.29 6.14 24.47
N GLN A 463 8.10 6.01 23.91
CA GLN A 463 6.91 6.76 24.29
C GLN A 463 6.29 6.11 25.52
N THR A 464 6.39 6.78 26.67
CA THR A 464 5.78 6.29 27.92
C THR A 464 4.44 6.98 28.16
N HIS A 465 3.53 6.30 28.85
CA HIS A 465 2.26 6.90 29.26
C HIS A 465 2.45 8.22 30.05
N GLN A 466 3.53 8.33 30.83
CA GLN A 466 3.83 9.53 31.62
C GLN A 466 4.11 10.76 30.74
N ILE A 467 4.66 10.58 29.54
CA ILE A 467 4.88 11.67 28.58
C ILE A 467 3.53 12.32 28.26
N PHE A 468 2.51 11.53 27.94
CA PHE A 468 1.18 12.02 27.57
C PHE A 468 0.43 12.66 28.75
N VAL A 469 0.55 12.11 29.96
CA VAL A 469 -0.02 12.70 31.18
C VAL A 469 0.52 14.10 31.45
N ASN A 470 1.78 14.35 31.09
CA ASN A 470 2.45 15.64 31.30
C ASN A 470 2.22 16.64 30.16
N GLU A 471 1.47 16.27 29.11
CA GLU A 471 1.21 17.17 27.98
C GLU A 471 0.21 18.28 28.33
N SER A 472 0.39 19.44 27.71
CA SER A 472 -0.56 20.55 27.87
C SER A 472 -1.98 20.16 27.46
N TRP A 473 -2.98 20.73 28.13
CA TRP A 473 -4.40 20.54 27.76
C TRP A 473 -4.68 20.84 26.28
N TRP A 474 -4.02 21.86 25.72
CA TRP A 474 -4.21 22.24 24.31
C TRP A 474 -3.67 21.19 23.33
N LEU A 475 -2.55 20.55 23.66
CA LEU A 475 -2.01 19.46 22.86
C LEU A 475 -2.93 18.24 22.92
N ASN A 476 -3.39 17.88 24.12
CA ASN A 476 -4.38 16.83 24.33
C ASN A 476 -5.67 17.08 23.53
N PHE A 477 -6.19 18.32 23.54
CA PHE A 477 -7.35 18.69 22.73
C PHE A 477 -7.11 18.46 21.22
N LYS A 478 -5.96 18.88 20.68
CA LYS A 478 -5.64 18.67 19.26
C LYS A 478 -5.58 17.19 18.88
N GLN A 479 -5.02 16.35 19.74
CA GLN A 479 -4.95 14.90 19.52
C GLN A 479 -6.35 14.28 19.47
N HIS A 480 -7.19 14.59 20.47
CA HIS A 480 -8.58 14.11 20.54
C HIS A 480 -9.42 14.62 19.36
N PHE A 481 -9.25 15.87 18.96
CA PHE A 481 -9.92 16.44 17.80
C PHE A 481 -9.47 15.75 16.51
N SER A 482 -8.17 15.54 16.33
CA SER A 482 -7.62 14.92 15.10
C SER A 482 -8.08 13.47 14.94
N ARG A 483 -8.29 12.74 16.03
CA ARG A 483 -8.91 11.40 15.99
C ARG A 483 -10.32 11.40 15.38
N LEU A 484 -11.10 12.48 15.50
CA LEU A 484 -12.41 12.55 14.87
C LEU A 484 -12.32 12.53 13.34
N LEU A 485 -11.14 12.86 12.79
CA LEU A 485 -10.86 12.81 11.37
C LEU A 485 -10.31 11.45 10.93
N SER A 486 -10.03 10.49 11.84
CA SER A 486 -9.42 9.19 11.51
C SER A 486 -10.04 8.47 10.31
N PRO A 487 -11.38 8.42 10.11
CA PRO A 487 -11.96 7.76 8.93
C PRO A 487 -11.59 8.40 7.57
N LEU A 488 -11.00 9.60 7.59
CA LEU A 488 -10.52 10.34 6.42
C LEU A 488 -8.99 10.31 6.29
N LEU A 489 -8.28 9.94 7.36
CA LEU A 489 -6.83 10.01 7.48
C LEU A 489 -6.16 8.70 7.06
#